data_AF-A0A973S7G2-F1
#
_entry.id   AF-A0A973S7G2-F1
#
_cell.length_a   1.000
_cell.length_b   1.000
_cell.length_c   1.000
_cell.angle_alpha   90.00
_cell.angle_beta   90.00
_cell.angle_gamma   90.00
#
_symmetry.space_group_name_H-M   'P 1'
#
loop_
_entity.id
_entity.type
_entity.pdbx_description
1 polymer ?
#
loop_
_entity_poly.entity_id
_entity_poly.type
_entity_poly.pdbx_seq_one_letter_code
_entity_poly.pdbx_strand_id
1 'polypeptide(L)'
;MAEAAPEATAPTPAGKVGSPGDPPRVPDSQEIVVTGIRQSLQRAAEIKKDAVQVVDAVIAQDISKFPNPTVSSALQRVPGIQVQNANNNELSGVRIRGLTDILTTVDGREVFTTTGRNFNLQDMPADALARVDVYKSQTAGLIEGRVARAIDLKLNKPFNFRKPTVVMTARSNYGLTEKKVNPQFGVLATDKRDTAMGEIGALVGASMSQTTSLRPATSLTDERNSAASPLQTQGCFIHNVLQPLGNTIYVMQPYCIDDDDLNRVYEVIEEALEQFSYA
;
A
#
# COMPACT_ATOMS: atom_id res chain seq x y z
N MET A 1 -42.82 -12.18 -60.30
CA MET A 1 -43.69 -11.27 -61.07
C MET A 1 -45.12 -11.74 -60.87
N ALA A 2 -46.10 -10.97 -60.43
CA ALA A 2 -46.20 -9.70 -59.73
C ALA A 2 -47.68 -9.67 -59.28
N GLU A 3 -47.97 -9.49 -57.99
CA GLU A 3 -49.33 -9.56 -57.44
C GLU A 3 -49.68 -8.25 -56.71
N ALA A 4 -50.73 -7.61 -57.23
CA ALA A 4 -51.78 -6.80 -56.60
C ALA A 4 -51.47 -5.53 -55.74
N ALA A 5 -51.97 -4.42 -56.30
CA ALA A 5 -52.89 -3.40 -55.76
C ALA A 5 -52.51 -2.50 -54.54
N PRO A 6 -52.78 -1.18 -54.61
CA PRO A 6 -52.50 -0.21 -53.54
C PRO A 6 -53.77 0.26 -52.78
N GLU A 7 -53.69 0.37 -51.46
CA GLU A 7 -54.48 1.23 -50.55
C GLU A 7 -54.04 0.89 -49.10
N ALA A 8 -53.96 1.73 -48.09
CA ALA A 8 -54.47 3.07 -47.83
C ALA A 8 -53.63 3.70 -46.71
N THR A 9 -53.43 5.02 -46.74
CA THR A 9 -52.92 5.78 -45.60
C THR A 9 -54.08 6.05 -44.64
N ALA A 10 -54.04 5.41 -43.46
CA ALA A 10 -54.95 5.65 -42.35
C ALA A 10 -54.21 6.41 -41.22
N PRO A 11 -54.95 7.16 -40.36
CA PRO A 11 -54.46 8.39 -39.75
C PRO A 11 -53.64 8.17 -38.48
N THR A 12 -52.74 9.11 -38.23
CA THR A 12 -51.95 9.28 -37.00
C THR A 12 -52.82 9.13 -35.75
N PRO A 13 -52.44 8.28 -34.76
CA PRO A 13 -53.18 8.21 -33.50
C PRO A 13 -53.02 9.54 -32.75
N ALA A 14 -54.17 10.14 -32.44
CA ALA A 14 -54.30 11.36 -31.67
C ALA A 14 -53.55 11.24 -30.33
N GLY A 15 -52.62 12.17 -30.10
CA GLY A 15 -52.05 12.40 -28.78
C GLY A 15 -53.17 12.72 -27.80
N LYS A 16 -53.31 11.94 -26.74
CA LYS A 16 -54.13 12.30 -25.59
C LYS A 16 -53.53 13.56 -24.97
N VAL A 17 -54.16 14.70 -25.22
CA VAL A 17 -53.93 15.94 -24.48
C VAL A 17 -54.39 15.66 -23.04
N GLY A 18 -53.42 15.55 -22.12
CA GLY A 18 -53.70 15.44 -20.69
C GLY A 18 -54.39 16.70 -20.18
N SER A 19 -55.40 16.52 -19.33
CA SER A 19 -56.02 17.62 -18.57
C SER A 19 -54.97 18.42 -17.80
N PRO A 20 -55.09 19.76 -17.75
CA PRO A 20 -54.23 20.58 -16.91
C PRO A 20 -54.66 20.41 -15.45
N GLY A 21 -54.02 19.50 -14.73
CA GLY A 21 -54.35 19.23 -13.33
C GLY A 21 -53.65 18.04 -12.68
N ASP A 22 -52.94 17.19 -13.43
CA ASP A 22 -52.15 16.12 -12.82
C ASP A 22 -50.78 16.65 -12.36
N PRO A 23 -50.41 16.57 -11.07
CA PRO A 23 -49.03 16.83 -10.65
C PRO A 23 -48.10 15.85 -11.38
N PRO A 24 -46.89 16.28 -11.79
CA PRO A 24 -45.98 15.41 -12.50
C PRO A 24 -45.72 14.18 -11.64
N ARG A 25 -46.22 13.02 -12.09
CA ARG A 25 -45.89 11.73 -11.51
C ARG A 25 -44.40 11.53 -11.73
N VAL A 26 -43.62 11.87 -10.71
CA VAL A 26 -42.22 11.48 -10.61
C VAL A 26 -42.22 9.96 -10.79
N PRO A 27 -41.64 9.41 -11.87
CA PRO A 27 -41.50 7.97 -11.95
C PRO A 27 -40.75 7.51 -10.70
N ASP A 28 -41.30 6.50 -10.02
CA ASP A 28 -40.75 5.90 -8.80
C ASP A 28 -39.22 5.84 -8.90
N SER A 29 -38.57 6.37 -7.86
CA SER A 29 -37.12 6.55 -7.70
C SER A 29 -36.28 5.78 -8.72
N GLN A 30 -35.75 6.47 -9.74
CA GLN A 30 -34.68 5.89 -10.55
C GLN A 30 -33.54 5.50 -9.61
N GLU A 31 -33.31 4.19 -9.45
CA GLU A 31 -32.18 3.67 -8.70
C GLU A 31 -30.89 4.12 -9.41
N ILE A 32 -30.24 5.16 -8.88
CA ILE A 32 -28.97 5.64 -9.41
C ILE A 32 -27.88 4.65 -8.99
N VAL A 33 -27.57 3.70 -9.86
CA VAL A 33 -26.45 2.78 -9.66
C VAL A 33 -25.14 3.53 -9.94
N VAL A 34 -24.53 4.07 -8.90
CA VAL A 34 -23.19 4.65 -8.98
C VAL A 34 -22.18 3.52 -9.10
N THR A 35 -21.33 3.56 -10.12
CA THR A 35 -20.25 2.57 -10.35
C THR A 35 -18.87 3.24 -10.32
N GLY A 36 -17.82 2.42 -10.15
CA GLY A 36 -16.43 2.88 -10.24
C GLY A 36 -15.94 3.67 -9.02
N ILE A 37 -15.14 4.71 -9.26
CA ILE A 37 -14.43 5.47 -8.21
C ILE A 37 -15.42 6.18 -7.28
N ARG A 38 -16.51 6.75 -7.82
CA ARG A 38 -17.50 7.47 -7.01
C ARG A 38 -18.18 6.52 -6.01
N GLN A 39 -18.50 5.31 -6.45
CA GLN A 39 -19.05 4.27 -5.57
C GLN A 39 -18.04 3.84 -4.49
N SER A 40 -16.77 3.69 -4.87
CA SER A 40 -15.69 3.35 -3.95
C SER A 40 -15.54 4.39 -2.83
N LEU A 41 -15.48 5.67 -3.19
CA LEU A 41 -15.37 6.77 -2.24
C LEU A 41 -16.61 6.90 -1.35
N GLN A 42 -17.81 6.71 -1.92
CA GLN A 42 -19.04 6.73 -1.16
C GLN A 42 -19.07 5.60 -0.13
N ARG A 43 -18.74 4.36 -0.52
CA ARG A 43 -18.64 3.22 0.40
C ARG A 43 -17.59 3.46 1.48
N ALA A 44 -16.43 4.00 1.13
CA ALA A 44 -15.41 4.34 2.11
C ALA A 44 -15.93 5.38 3.12
N ALA A 45 -16.69 6.39 2.67
CA ALA A 45 -17.31 7.38 3.54
C ALA A 45 -18.43 6.78 4.43
N GLU A 46 -19.25 5.89 3.88
CA GLU A 46 -20.29 5.16 4.63
C GLU A 46 -19.67 4.34 5.76
N ILE A 47 -18.61 3.57 5.48
CA ILE A 47 -17.88 2.81 6.51
C ILE A 47 -17.35 3.71 7.61
N LYS A 48 -16.80 4.88 7.26
CA LYS A 48 -16.33 5.85 8.26
C LYS A 48 -17.45 6.43 9.10
N LYS A 49 -18.62 6.64 8.49
CA LYS A 49 -19.80 7.21 9.16
C LYS A 49 -20.45 6.19 10.10
N ASP A 50 -20.51 4.94 9.70
CA ASP A 50 -21.15 3.86 10.46
C ASP A 50 -20.22 3.28 11.53
N ALA A 51 -18.91 3.52 11.41
CA ALA A 51 -17.94 3.09 12.41
C ALA A 51 -18.04 3.92 13.69
N VAL A 52 -18.16 3.23 14.83
CA VAL A 52 -18.09 3.83 16.17
C VAL A 52 -16.70 4.41 16.48
N GLN A 53 -15.68 3.95 15.77
CA GLN A 53 -14.27 4.29 15.98
C GLN A 53 -13.68 4.97 14.75
N VAL A 54 -12.53 5.63 14.92
CA VAL A 54 -11.81 6.26 13.81
C VAL A 54 -11.23 5.18 12.89
N VAL A 55 -11.88 4.95 11.76
CA VAL A 55 -11.47 3.99 10.71
C VAL A 55 -11.17 4.75 9.43
N ASP A 56 -10.22 4.27 8.65
CA ASP A 56 -10.12 4.59 7.22
C ASP A 56 -10.19 3.32 6.39
N ALA A 57 -11.00 3.34 5.34
CA ALA A 57 -11.17 2.21 4.44
C ALA A 57 -10.65 2.53 3.03
N VAL A 58 -9.93 1.59 2.42
CA VAL A 58 -9.47 1.63 1.03
C VAL A 58 -10.12 0.46 0.28
N ILE A 59 -10.95 0.73 -0.72
CA ILE A 59 -11.71 -0.29 -1.46
C ILE A 59 -10.90 -0.79 -2.67
N ALA A 60 -11.08 -2.05 -3.07
CA ALA A 60 -10.44 -2.69 -4.23
C ALA A 60 -10.52 -1.89 -5.55
N GLN A 61 -11.66 -1.25 -5.84
CA GLN A 61 -11.77 -0.41 -7.05
C GLN A 61 -10.82 0.79 -7.01
N ASP A 62 -10.51 1.33 -5.82
CA ASP A 62 -9.53 2.40 -5.67
C ASP A 62 -8.10 1.85 -5.76
N ILE A 63 -7.82 0.71 -5.11
CA ILE A 63 -6.52 0.03 -5.19
C ILE A 63 -6.12 -0.27 -6.64
N SER A 64 -7.06 -0.76 -7.45
CA SER A 64 -6.80 -1.22 -8.82
C SER A 64 -6.71 -0.08 -9.85
N LYS A 65 -7.26 1.10 -9.55
CA LYS A 65 -7.16 2.28 -10.44
C LYS A 65 -5.78 2.92 -10.40
N PHE A 66 -5.00 2.60 -9.40
CA PHE A 66 -3.62 3.03 -9.33
C PHE A 66 -2.70 1.82 -9.45
N PRO A 67 -1.48 2.01 -9.99
CA PRO A 67 -0.54 0.93 -10.21
C PRO A 67 0.18 0.54 -8.90
N ASN A 68 -0.57 0.05 -7.92
CA ASN A 68 -0.06 -0.39 -6.63
C ASN A 68 0.15 -1.91 -6.66
N PRO A 69 1.40 -2.42 -6.60
CA PRO A 69 1.65 -3.86 -6.63
C PRO A 69 1.23 -4.57 -5.34
N THR A 70 1.38 -3.89 -4.20
CA THR A 70 1.24 -4.47 -2.86
C THR A 70 0.34 -3.62 -1.96
N VAL A 71 -0.15 -4.20 -0.87
CA VAL A 71 -1.01 -3.48 0.08
C VAL A 71 -0.29 -2.31 0.74
N SER A 72 0.96 -2.51 1.12
CA SER A 72 1.80 -1.46 1.73
C SER A 72 1.88 -0.21 0.83
N SER A 73 1.97 -0.37 -0.49
CA SER A 73 1.95 0.76 -1.43
C SER A 73 0.59 1.46 -1.49
N ALA A 74 -0.51 0.72 -1.38
CA ALA A 74 -1.85 1.30 -1.36
C ALA A 74 -2.13 2.12 -0.09
N LEU A 75 -1.57 1.69 1.04
CA LEU A 75 -1.73 2.37 2.32
C LEU A 75 -1.08 3.76 2.39
N GLN A 76 -0.17 4.11 1.48
CA GLN A 76 0.40 5.46 1.39
C GLN A 76 -0.65 6.55 1.14
N ARG A 77 -1.82 6.18 0.60
CA ARG A 77 -2.93 7.13 0.37
C ARG A 77 -3.80 7.37 1.59
N VAL A 78 -3.64 6.57 2.63
CA VAL A 78 -4.43 6.71 3.84
C VAL A 78 -3.75 7.76 4.74
N PRO A 79 -4.46 8.82 5.14
CA PRO A 79 -3.86 9.86 5.97
C PRO A 79 -3.38 9.27 7.30
N GLY A 80 -2.25 9.76 7.83
CA GLY A 80 -1.72 9.28 9.10
C GLY A 80 -1.15 7.86 9.07
N ILE A 81 -1.05 7.23 7.89
CA ILE A 81 -0.20 6.07 7.67
C ILE A 81 1.10 6.54 7.05
N GLN A 82 2.21 6.05 7.61
CA GLN A 82 3.53 6.25 7.07
C GLN A 82 4.04 4.89 6.61
N VAL A 83 4.54 4.81 5.39
CA VAL A 83 5.10 3.58 4.84
C VAL A 83 6.56 3.82 4.52
N GLN A 84 7.42 2.99 5.09
CA GLN A 84 8.86 3.06 4.91
C GLN A 84 9.29 2.06 3.84
N ASN A 85 10.25 2.52 3.05
CA ASN A 85 10.95 1.67 2.10
C ASN A 85 11.95 0.80 2.88
N ALA A 86 11.90 -0.52 2.68
CA ALA A 86 12.89 -1.43 3.23
C ALA A 86 14.07 -1.61 2.24
N ASN A 87 15.05 -2.41 2.64
CA ASN A 87 16.31 -2.67 1.91
C ASN A 87 16.13 -3.23 0.47
N ASN A 88 14.89 -3.43 0.01
CA ASN A 88 14.54 -4.08 -1.24
C ASN A 88 13.95 -3.12 -2.28
N ASN A 89 13.96 -1.80 -1.99
CA ASN A 89 13.20 -0.82 -2.76
C ASN A 89 11.69 -1.14 -2.79
N GLU A 90 11.21 -1.84 -1.76
CA GLU A 90 9.83 -2.23 -1.57
C GLU A 90 9.31 -1.64 -0.26
N LEU A 91 8.08 -1.15 -0.32
CA LEU A 91 7.39 -0.56 0.81
C LEU A 91 6.96 -1.68 1.77
N SER A 92 7.43 -1.65 3.01
CA SER A 92 7.15 -2.74 3.96
C SER A 92 6.85 -2.26 5.38
N GLY A 93 7.57 -1.24 5.85
CA GLY A 93 7.45 -0.73 7.21
C GLY A 93 6.25 0.20 7.34
N VAL A 94 5.08 -0.34 7.67
CA VAL A 94 3.86 0.46 7.89
C VAL A 94 3.80 0.92 9.35
N ARG A 95 3.55 2.21 9.54
CA ARG A 95 3.36 2.87 10.84
C ARG A 95 2.05 3.64 10.84
N ILE A 96 1.30 3.57 11.94
CA ILE A 96 0.06 4.32 12.12
C ILE A 96 0.33 5.42 13.14
N ARG A 97 0.15 6.68 12.74
CA ARG A 97 0.41 7.87 13.59
C ARG A 97 1.80 7.85 14.25
N GLY A 98 2.82 7.37 13.51
CA GLY A 98 4.21 7.28 13.97
C GLY A 98 4.54 6.03 14.79
N LEU A 99 3.56 5.21 15.15
CA LEU A 99 3.75 4.00 15.95
C LEU A 99 3.96 2.76 15.05
N THR A 100 4.85 1.85 15.47
CA THR A 100 5.31 0.68 14.67
C THR A 100 4.67 -0.65 15.07
N ASP A 101 4.18 -0.80 16.29
CA ASP A 101 3.55 -2.05 16.78
C ASP A 101 2.08 -2.18 16.33
N ILE A 102 1.90 -2.49 15.05
CA ILE A 102 0.58 -2.63 14.39
C ILE A 102 0.07 -4.07 14.43
N LEU A 103 -1.24 -4.23 14.62
CA LEU A 103 -1.92 -5.52 14.46
C LEU A 103 -2.31 -5.68 12.99
N THR A 104 -1.95 -6.80 12.38
CA THR A 104 -2.45 -7.13 11.05
C THR A 104 -3.39 -8.32 11.14
N THR A 105 -4.63 -8.13 10.69
CA THR A 105 -5.61 -9.20 10.58
C THR A 105 -6.01 -9.42 9.13
N VAL A 106 -6.36 -10.66 8.80
CA VAL A 106 -7.02 -11.02 7.55
C VAL A 106 -8.41 -11.52 7.92
N ASP A 107 -9.44 -10.84 7.43
CA ASP A 107 -10.84 -11.11 7.77
C ASP A 107 -11.09 -11.19 9.28
N GLY A 108 -10.40 -10.36 10.07
CA GLY A 108 -10.51 -10.31 11.54
C GLY A 108 -9.68 -11.35 12.30
N ARG A 109 -8.88 -12.17 11.61
CA ARG A 109 -7.96 -13.13 12.23
C ARG A 109 -6.53 -12.65 12.17
N GLU A 110 -5.82 -12.68 13.30
CA GLU A 110 -4.39 -12.32 13.33
C GLU A 110 -3.56 -13.27 12.46
N VAL A 111 -2.71 -12.67 11.64
CA VAL A 111 -1.75 -13.36 10.78
C VAL A 111 -0.35 -12.84 11.07
N PHE A 112 0.66 -13.70 10.94
CA PHE A 112 2.06 -13.36 11.16
C PHE A 112 2.92 -13.99 10.07
N THR A 113 4.06 -13.37 9.76
CA THR A 113 5.05 -13.95 8.87
C THR A 113 6.18 -14.61 9.67
N THR A 114 7.12 -15.25 8.97
CA THR A 114 8.27 -15.93 9.58
C THR A 114 9.19 -14.96 10.35
N THR A 115 9.18 -13.67 10.02
CA THR A 115 10.14 -12.67 10.52
C THR A 115 9.57 -11.79 11.64
N GLY A 116 8.70 -12.34 12.48
CA GLY A 116 8.22 -11.67 13.70
C GLY A 116 6.74 -11.87 13.96
N ARG A 117 6.17 -11.01 14.82
CA ARG A 117 4.75 -11.08 15.18
C ARG A 117 3.84 -10.31 14.21
N ASN A 118 4.40 -9.59 13.25
CA ASN A 118 3.65 -8.75 12.31
C ASN A 118 3.54 -9.47 10.96
N PHE A 119 2.45 -9.22 10.25
CA PHE A 119 2.35 -9.66 8.86
C PHE A 119 2.97 -8.62 7.92
N ASN A 120 3.84 -9.06 7.02
CA ASN A 120 4.47 -8.19 6.04
C ASN A 120 3.46 -7.82 4.94
N LEU A 121 2.98 -6.58 4.97
CA LEU A 121 1.98 -6.07 4.02
C LEU A 121 2.49 -5.95 2.58
N GLN A 122 3.79 -6.08 2.37
CA GLN A 122 4.40 -6.18 1.03
C GLN A 122 4.10 -7.54 0.37
N ASP A 123 3.97 -8.61 1.15
CA ASP A 123 3.78 -9.98 0.63
C ASP A 123 2.32 -10.20 0.17
N MET A 124 1.41 -9.30 0.51
CA MET A 124 0.01 -9.35 0.09
C MET A 124 -0.19 -8.59 -1.23
N PRO A 125 -0.61 -9.27 -2.31
CA PRO A 125 -0.95 -8.59 -3.56
C PRO A 125 -2.22 -7.76 -3.38
N ALA A 126 -2.21 -6.56 -3.94
CA ALA A 126 -3.32 -5.62 -3.80
C ALA A 126 -4.61 -6.10 -4.51
N ASP A 127 -4.48 -6.98 -5.51
CA ASP A 127 -5.58 -7.52 -6.32
C ASP A 127 -6.42 -8.61 -5.60
N ALA A 128 -5.87 -9.27 -4.59
CA ALA A 128 -6.58 -10.32 -3.84
C ALA A 128 -7.63 -9.75 -2.86
N LEU A 129 -7.50 -8.47 -2.52
CA LEU A 129 -8.31 -7.83 -1.49
C LEU A 129 -9.55 -7.15 -2.06
N ALA A 130 -10.64 -7.21 -1.30
CA ALA A 130 -11.84 -6.43 -1.51
C ALA A 130 -11.71 -5.03 -0.90
N ARG A 131 -11.07 -4.94 0.27
CA ARG A 131 -10.94 -3.72 1.06
C ARG A 131 -9.83 -3.85 2.09
N VAL A 132 -9.24 -2.74 2.48
CA VAL A 132 -8.35 -2.62 3.64
C VAL A 132 -8.94 -1.62 4.60
N ASP A 133 -9.17 -2.04 5.85
CA ASP A 133 -9.67 -1.19 6.92
C ASP A 133 -8.55 -0.90 7.91
N VAL A 134 -8.31 0.37 8.19
CA VAL A 134 -7.26 0.84 9.09
C VAL A 134 -7.92 1.47 10.30
N TYR A 135 -7.78 0.80 11.43
CA TYR A 135 -8.27 1.27 12.72
C TYR A 135 -7.23 2.20 13.32
N LYS A 136 -7.64 3.42 13.65
CA LYS A 136 -6.79 4.44 14.31
C LYS A 136 -7.14 4.65 15.77
N SER A 137 -8.26 4.07 16.20
CA SER A 137 -8.70 3.99 17.59
C SER A 137 -8.87 2.52 17.97
N GLN A 138 -8.84 2.24 19.27
CA GLN A 138 -9.15 0.91 19.80
C GLN A 138 -10.63 0.84 20.18
N THR A 139 -11.19 -0.36 20.08
CA THR A 139 -12.55 -0.74 20.48
C THR A 139 -12.49 -2.16 21.04
N ALA A 140 -13.38 -2.51 21.95
CA ALA A 140 -13.43 -3.83 22.60
C ALA A 140 -13.62 -5.02 21.63
N GLY A 141 -14.08 -4.78 20.40
CA GLY A 141 -14.20 -5.80 19.35
C GLY A 141 -12.94 -6.07 18.54
N LEU A 142 -11.86 -5.31 18.75
CA LEU A 142 -10.56 -5.56 18.13
C LEU A 142 -9.72 -6.49 19.02
N ILE A 143 -8.86 -7.30 18.39
CA ILE A 143 -7.91 -8.14 19.12
C ILE A 143 -6.94 -7.22 19.87
N GLU A 144 -6.81 -7.48 21.18
CA GLU A 144 -5.96 -6.71 22.08
C GLU A 144 -4.46 -7.02 21.87
N GLY A 145 -3.60 -6.19 22.46
CA GLY A 145 -2.17 -6.51 22.57
C GLY A 145 -1.23 -5.71 21.67
N ARG A 146 -1.72 -4.63 21.03
CA ARG A 146 -0.90 -3.73 20.20
C ARG A 146 -1.25 -2.25 20.32
N VAL A 147 -0.21 -1.43 20.47
CA VAL A 147 -0.38 -0.01 20.81
C VAL A 147 -0.60 0.85 19.58
N ALA A 148 0.01 0.50 18.43
CA ALA A 148 -0.07 1.30 17.20
C ALA A 148 -1.40 1.18 16.46
N ARG A 149 -2.33 0.34 16.95
CA ARG A 149 -3.65 0.02 16.34
C ARG A 149 -3.58 -1.13 15.32
N ALA A 150 -4.64 -1.30 14.53
CA ALA A 150 -4.87 -2.47 13.70
C ALA A 150 -5.17 -2.14 12.24
N ILE A 151 -4.75 -3.04 11.35
CA ILE A 151 -5.07 -3.05 9.92
C ILE A 151 -5.74 -4.39 9.62
N ASP A 152 -6.94 -4.34 9.08
CA ASP A 152 -7.70 -5.51 8.68
C ASP A 152 -7.81 -5.60 7.17
N LEU A 153 -7.32 -6.71 6.63
CA LEU A 153 -7.32 -7.05 5.22
C LEU A 153 -8.56 -7.88 4.92
N LYS A 154 -9.51 -7.32 4.16
CA LYS A 154 -10.71 -8.05 3.72
C LYS A 154 -10.46 -8.64 2.35
N LEU A 155 -10.46 -9.98 2.27
CA LEU A 155 -10.35 -10.68 0.99
C LEU A 155 -11.66 -10.60 0.20
N ASN A 156 -11.56 -10.82 -1.12
CA ASN A 156 -12.73 -10.98 -1.95
C ASN A 156 -13.53 -12.24 -1.54
N LYS A 157 -14.84 -12.07 -1.35
CA LYS A 157 -15.77 -13.15 -1.02
C LYS A 157 -16.70 -13.42 -2.21
N PRO A 158 -17.14 -14.66 -2.43
CA PRO A 158 -18.06 -15.00 -3.54
C PRO A 158 -19.33 -14.13 -3.53
N PHE A 159 -19.85 -13.86 -2.33
CA PHE A 159 -21.09 -13.11 -2.13
C PHE A 159 -20.97 -11.60 -2.34
N ASN A 160 -19.76 -11.06 -2.50
CA ASN A 160 -19.57 -9.63 -2.84
C ASN A 160 -19.97 -9.34 -4.30
N PHE A 161 -20.11 -10.37 -5.13
CA PHE A 161 -20.45 -10.27 -6.53
C PHE A 161 -21.94 -10.60 -6.74
N ARG A 162 -22.65 -9.73 -7.47
CA ARG A 162 -24.09 -9.92 -7.75
C ARG A 162 -24.35 -11.03 -8.78
N LYS A 163 -23.36 -11.35 -9.62
CA LYS A 163 -23.41 -12.34 -10.70
C LYS A 163 -22.08 -13.08 -10.77
N PRO A 164 -22.04 -14.31 -11.33
CA PRO A 164 -20.79 -14.97 -11.65
C PRO A 164 -19.89 -14.03 -12.44
N THR A 165 -18.70 -13.77 -11.92
CA THR A 165 -17.81 -12.72 -12.43
C THR A 165 -16.40 -13.28 -12.56
N VAL A 166 -15.77 -12.99 -13.70
CA VAL A 166 -14.35 -13.23 -13.91
C VAL A 166 -13.66 -11.88 -14.04
N VAL A 167 -12.66 -11.65 -13.21
CA VAL A 167 -11.82 -10.46 -13.20
C VAL A 167 -10.42 -10.89 -13.61
N MET A 168 -9.86 -10.20 -14.60
CA MET A 168 -8.48 -10.37 -15.02
C MET A 168 -7.76 -9.03 -14.90
N THR A 169 -6.57 -9.04 -14.31
CA THR A 169 -5.69 -7.89 -14.20
C THR A 169 -4.35 -8.23 -14.85
N ALA A 170 -3.88 -7.33 -15.70
CA ALA A 170 -2.55 -7.42 -16.29
C ALA A 170 -1.89 -6.05 -16.16
N ARG A 171 -0.70 -6.02 -15.57
CA ARG A 171 0.09 -4.79 -15.40
C ARG A 171 1.53 -5.04 -15.84
N SER A 172 2.18 -4.00 -16.30
CA SER A 172 3.58 -4.03 -16.69
C SER A 172 4.21 -2.69 -16.34
N ASN A 173 5.25 -2.71 -15.53
CA ASN A 173 5.98 -1.52 -15.12
C ASN A 173 7.40 -1.56 -15.68
N TYR A 174 7.88 -0.46 -16.26
CA TYR A 174 9.26 -0.35 -16.73
C TYR A 174 10.10 0.41 -15.71
N GLY A 175 11.07 -0.28 -15.10
CA GLY A 175 12.01 0.33 -14.16
C GLY A 175 13.07 1.11 -14.90
N LEU A 176 13.08 2.45 -14.79
CA LEU A 176 14.10 3.30 -15.42
C LEU A 176 15.51 3.02 -14.89
N THR A 177 15.62 2.71 -13.60
CA THR A 177 16.90 2.40 -12.95
C THR A 177 17.41 1.02 -13.36
N GLU A 178 16.55 -0.01 -13.34
CA GLU A 178 16.93 -1.39 -13.68
C GLU A 178 16.94 -1.69 -15.18
N LYS A 179 16.35 -0.80 -16.00
CA LYS A 179 16.06 -1.01 -17.43
C LYS A 179 15.32 -2.33 -17.71
N LYS A 180 14.47 -2.77 -16.77
CA LYS A 180 13.72 -4.04 -16.86
C LYS A 180 12.21 -3.82 -16.79
N VAL A 181 11.49 -4.75 -17.42
CA VAL A 181 10.03 -4.83 -17.38
C VAL A 181 9.63 -5.76 -16.24
N ASN A 182 8.73 -5.27 -15.38
CA ASN A 182 8.16 -5.99 -14.23
C ASN A 182 6.68 -6.31 -14.53
N PRO A 183 6.37 -7.53 -15.02
CA PRO A 183 5.01 -7.95 -15.34
C PRO A 183 4.25 -8.47 -14.12
N GLN A 184 2.94 -8.24 -14.10
CA GLN A 184 2.03 -8.73 -13.07
C GLN A 184 0.73 -9.20 -13.72
N PHE A 185 0.24 -10.35 -13.28
CA PHE A 185 -0.98 -10.97 -13.75
C PHE A 185 -1.82 -11.44 -12.57
N GLY A 186 -3.11 -11.15 -12.61
CA GLY A 186 -4.08 -11.62 -11.63
C GLY A 186 -5.34 -12.12 -12.33
N VAL A 187 -5.89 -13.21 -11.83
CA VAL A 187 -7.19 -13.73 -12.25
C VAL A 187 -8.01 -14.10 -11.02
N LEU A 188 -9.28 -13.74 -11.03
CA LEU A 188 -10.25 -14.09 -10.01
C LEU A 188 -11.54 -14.51 -10.69
N ALA A 189 -12.05 -15.68 -10.35
CA ALA A 189 -13.30 -16.20 -10.85
C ALA A 189 -14.20 -16.54 -9.66
N THR A 190 -15.47 -16.17 -9.75
CA THR A 190 -16.47 -16.53 -8.76
C THR A 190 -17.74 -17.04 -9.42
N ASP A 191 -18.31 -18.08 -8.82
CA ASP A 191 -19.64 -18.59 -9.14
C ASP A 191 -20.47 -18.61 -7.85
N LYS A 192 -21.76 -18.33 -8.01
CA LYS A 192 -22.74 -18.29 -6.92
C LYS A 192 -24.01 -18.95 -7.41
N ARG A 193 -24.48 -19.96 -6.69
CA ARG A 193 -25.68 -20.72 -7.01
C ARG A 193 -26.62 -20.77 -5.84
N ASP A 194 -27.89 -20.52 -6.12
CA ASP A 194 -28.95 -20.72 -5.15
C ASP A 194 -29.38 -22.19 -5.20
N THR A 195 -29.22 -22.89 -4.07
CA THR A 195 -29.53 -24.32 -3.94
C THR A 195 -30.67 -24.47 -2.93
N ALA A 196 -31.38 -25.60 -2.94
CA ALA A 196 -32.45 -25.87 -1.97
C ALA A 196 -32.01 -25.81 -0.48
N MET A 197 -30.70 -25.81 -0.20
CA MET A 197 -30.11 -25.67 1.15
C MET A 197 -29.62 -24.24 1.47
N GLY A 198 -29.90 -23.28 0.60
CA GLY A 198 -29.43 -21.89 0.69
C GLY A 198 -28.42 -21.54 -0.40
N GLU A 199 -27.94 -20.31 -0.34
CA GLU A 199 -27.05 -19.75 -1.35
C GLU A 199 -25.60 -20.19 -1.14
N ILE A 200 -25.03 -20.89 -2.12
CA ILE A 200 -23.68 -21.43 -2.07
C ILE A 200 -22.82 -20.68 -3.09
N GLY A 201 -21.65 -20.20 -2.67
CA GLY A 201 -20.71 -19.48 -3.52
C GLY A 201 -19.30 -20.03 -3.42
N ALA A 202 -18.60 -20.05 -4.56
CA ALA A 202 -17.20 -20.40 -4.65
C ALA A 202 -16.41 -19.27 -5.33
N LEU A 203 -15.17 -19.07 -4.90
CA LEU A 203 -14.25 -18.10 -5.49
C LEU A 203 -12.86 -18.72 -5.55
N VAL A 204 -12.24 -18.61 -6.72
CA VAL A 204 -10.87 -19.05 -6.99
C VAL A 204 -10.11 -17.87 -7.57
N GLY A 205 -8.90 -17.62 -7.04
CA GLY A 205 -8.03 -16.57 -7.53
C GLY A 205 -6.59 -17.04 -7.61
N ALA A 206 -5.85 -16.52 -8.60
CA ALA A 206 -4.43 -16.74 -8.75
C ALA A 206 -3.77 -15.42 -9.18
N SER A 207 -2.59 -15.14 -8.63
CA SER A 207 -1.81 -13.95 -8.97
C SER A 207 -0.33 -14.28 -9.08
N MET A 208 0.33 -13.71 -10.08
CA MET A 208 1.77 -13.81 -10.28
C MET A 208 2.33 -12.41 -10.51
N SER A 209 3.36 -12.05 -9.75
CA SER A 209 4.06 -10.77 -9.86
C SER A 209 5.55 -11.02 -9.92
N GLN A 210 6.20 -10.42 -10.90
CA GLN A 210 7.66 -10.37 -10.97
C GLN A 210 8.12 -8.93 -10.88
N THR A 211 8.92 -8.64 -9.86
CA THR A 211 9.54 -7.34 -9.64
C THR A 211 11.03 -7.55 -9.52
N THR A 212 11.80 -6.96 -10.43
CA THR A 212 13.23 -6.77 -10.23
C THR A 212 13.42 -5.40 -9.60
N SER A 213 14.14 -5.36 -8.48
CA SER A 213 14.57 -4.11 -7.85
C SER A 213 16.09 -4.04 -7.83
N LEU A 214 16.66 -2.91 -8.25
CA LEU A 214 18.04 -2.60 -7.97
C LEU A 214 18.13 -2.16 -6.51
N ARG A 215 18.99 -2.86 -5.77
CA ARG A 215 19.37 -2.46 -4.43
C ARG A 215 20.72 -1.76 -4.53
N PRO A 216 20.77 -0.42 -4.61
CA PRO A 216 22.00 0.27 -4.30
C PRO A 216 22.26 0.06 -2.80
N ALA A 217 22.90 -1.05 -2.46
CA ALA A 217 23.50 -1.22 -1.16
C ALA A 217 24.75 -0.34 -1.14
N THR A 218 24.61 0.93 -0.79
CA THR A 218 25.76 1.66 -0.26
C THR A 218 25.98 1.11 1.15
N SER A 219 26.88 0.15 1.31
CA SER A 219 27.31 -0.33 2.62
C SER A 219 28.21 0.70 3.32
N LEU A 220 27.82 1.97 3.27
CA LEU A 220 28.53 3.07 3.93
C LEU A 220 27.94 3.40 5.31
N THR A 221 26.86 2.72 5.70
CA THR A 221 26.18 2.93 6.99
C THR A 221 25.97 1.66 7.80
N ASP A 222 26.69 0.57 7.49
CA ASP A 222 27.03 -0.31 8.60
C ASP A 222 28.11 0.47 9.35
N GLU A 223 27.67 1.34 10.28
CA GLU A 223 28.50 1.57 11.45
C GLU A 223 28.72 0.16 12.00
N ARG A 224 29.85 -0.45 11.63
CA ARG A 224 30.44 -1.50 12.45
C ARG A 224 30.64 -0.81 13.79
N ASN A 225 29.63 -0.95 14.62
CA ASN A 225 29.54 -0.31 15.90
C ASN A 225 30.67 -0.94 16.71
N SER A 226 31.79 -0.23 16.78
CA SER A 226 32.94 -0.62 17.59
C SER A 226 32.60 -0.61 19.08
N ALA A 227 31.35 -0.33 19.46
CA ALA A 227 30.85 -0.56 20.82
C ALA A 227 30.95 -2.04 21.28
N ALA A 228 31.18 -2.98 20.36
CA ALA A 228 31.53 -4.38 20.70
C ALA A 228 33.03 -4.70 20.61
N SER A 229 33.87 -3.74 20.20
CA SER A 229 35.32 -3.86 20.22
C SER A 229 35.86 -3.28 21.52
N PRO A 230 36.78 -3.95 22.22
CA PRO A 230 37.43 -3.38 23.40
C PRO A 230 38.03 -2.01 23.04
N LEU A 231 37.90 -1.02 23.94
CA LEU A 231 38.74 0.18 23.90
C LEU A 231 40.19 -0.29 23.70
N GLN A 232 40.88 0.21 22.66
CA GLN A 232 42.24 -0.15 22.18
C GLN A 232 42.35 -1.05 20.92
N THR A 233 41.28 -1.35 20.19
CA THR A 233 41.47 -1.89 18.83
C THR A 233 41.82 -0.76 17.86
N GLN A 234 43.01 -0.81 17.25
CA GLN A 234 43.40 0.09 16.15
C GLN A 234 42.29 0.10 15.08
N GLY A 235 41.74 1.27 14.81
CA GLY A 235 40.58 1.46 13.96
C GLY A 235 40.77 2.63 13.00
N CYS A 236 40.50 2.39 11.72
CA CYS A 236 40.53 3.39 10.67
C CYS A 236 39.30 4.31 10.85
N PHE A 237 39.49 5.60 11.14
CA PHE A 237 38.40 6.57 11.25
C PHE A 237 37.86 6.91 9.86
N ILE A 238 36.68 6.40 9.51
CA ILE A 238 35.94 6.92 8.36
C ILE A 238 35.25 8.20 8.84
N HIS A 239 35.83 9.36 8.53
CA HIS A 239 35.17 10.62 8.81
C HIS A 239 33.88 10.73 7.98
N ASN A 240 32.77 11.03 8.64
CA ASN A 240 31.51 11.40 8.00
C ASN A 240 31.69 12.73 7.25
N VAL A 241 32.13 12.68 6.00
CA VAL A 241 32.02 13.83 5.09
C VAL A 241 31.12 13.45 3.92
N LEU A 242 29.83 13.39 4.20
CA LEU A 242 28.79 13.49 3.19
C LEU A 242 27.93 14.72 3.50
N GLN A 243 28.52 15.91 3.38
CA GLN A 243 27.75 17.14 3.21
C GLN A 243 27.71 17.48 1.72
N PRO A 244 26.55 17.47 1.06
CA PRO A 244 26.44 17.88 -0.33
C PRO A 244 26.57 19.40 -0.43
N LEU A 245 27.79 19.90 -0.61
CA LEU A 245 28.03 21.26 -1.12
C LEU A 245 28.12 21.18 -2.66
N GLY A 246 26.95 21.19 -3.31
CA GLY A 246 26.83 21.24 -4.77
C GLY A 246 27.06 19.90 -5.48
N ASN A 247 27.64 19.94 -6.69
CA ASN A 247 27.71 18.82 -7.63
C ASN A 247 29.02 18.01 -7.54
N THR A 248 29.82 18.20 -6.49
CA THR A 248 31.12 17.53 -6.31
C THR A 248 31.12 16.74 -5.01
N ILE A 249 31.43 15.45 -5.10
CA ILE A 249 31.57 14.55 -3.94
C ILE A 249 33.03 14.60 -3.51
N TYR A 250 33.30 15.09 -2.30
CA TYR A 250 34.63 14.99 -1.69
C TYR A 250 34.80 13.61 -1.07
N VAL A 251 35.62 12.78 -1.70
CA VAL A 251 36.07 11.49 -1.15
C VAL A 251 37.50 11.68 -0.66
N MET A 252 37.70 11.76 0.66
CA MET A 252 39.03 11.57 1.23
C MET A 252 39.34 10.07 1.28
N GLN A 253 40.59 9.71 1.05
CA GLN A 253 41.03 8.32 1.22
C GLN A 253 41.04 7.97 2.71
N PRO A 254 40.63 6.75 3.08
CA PRO A 254 40.71 6.31 4.47
C PRO A 254 42.17 6.32 4.90
N TYR A 255 42.47 7.07 5.96
CA TYR A 255 43.77 7.05 6.63
C TYR A 255 43.62 6.27 7.92
N CYS A 256 44.42 5.23 8.11
CA CYS A 256 44.46 4.50 9.37
C CYS A 256 45.52 5.15 10.25
N ILE A 257 45.14 5.51 11.48
CA ILE A 257 46.08 5.99 12.48
C ILE A 257 46.77 4.76 13.05
N ASP A 258 48.06 4.60 12.75
CA ASP A 258 48.94 3.62 13.38
C ASP A 258 49.53 4.18 14.69
N ASP A 259 50.15 3.34 15.51
CA ASP A 259 50.70 3.76 16.81
C ASP A 259 51.75 4.89 16.68
N ASP A 260 52.47 4.95 15.56
CA ASP A 260 53.43 6.02 15.26
C ASP A 260 52.76 7.39 15.07
N ASP A 261 51.54 7.41 14.50
CA ASP A 261 50.78 8.64 14.31
C ASP A 261 50.19 9.15 15.63
N LEU A 262 49.75 8.23 16.49
CA LEU A 262 49.31 8.56 17.86
C LEU A 262 50.43 9.15 18.70
N ASN A 263 51.64 8.60 18.61
CA ASN A 263 52.81 9.12 19.32
C ASN A 263 53.15 10.55 18.88
N ARG A 264 53.07 10.86 17.58
CA ARG A 264 53.25 12.23 17.09
C ARG A 264 52.20 13.21 17.62
N VAL A 265 50.94 12.77 17.73
CA VAL A 265 49.88 13.61 18.28
C VAL A 265 50.13 13.89 19.76
N TYR A 266 50.55 12.89 20.54
CA TYR A 266 50.88 13.10 21.94
C TYR A 266 52.11 13.99 22.14
N GLU A 267 53.13 13.85 21.29
CA GLU A 267 54.32 14.71 21.34
C GLU A 267 53.97 16.18 21.10
N VAL A 268 53.09 16.48 20.13
CA VAL A 268 52.61 17.85 19.87
C VAL A 268 51.75 18.38 21.02
N ILE A 269 50.94 17.54 21.66
CA ILE A 269 50.13 17.93 22.82
C ILE A 269 51.03 18.22 24.02
N GLU A 270 52.06 17.40 24.27
CA GLU A 270 53.02 17.64 25.35
C GLU A 270 53.83 18.92 25.10
N GLU A 271 54.32 19.15 23.87
CA GLU A 271 55.02 20.39 23.51
C GLU A 271 54.12 21.63 23.71
N ALA A 272 52.84 21.54 23.33
CA ALA A 272 51.87 22.61 23.55
C ALA A 272 51.57 22.83 25.04
N LEU A 273 51.49 21.76 25.84
CA LEU A 273 51.26 21.85 27.28
C LEU A 273 52.46 22.45 28.03
N GLU A 274 53.69 22.13 27.62
CA GLU A 274 54.90 22.74 28.17
C GLU A 274 55.00 24.24 27.81
N GLN A 275 54.54 24.63 26.62
CA GLN A 275 54.44 26.03 26.23
C GLN A 275 53.41 26.81 27.06
N PHE A 276 52.31 26.16 27.45
CA PHE A 276 51.29 26.76 28.32
C PHE A 276 51.66 26.74 29.81
N SER A 277 52.58 25.89 30.27
CA SER A 277 53.03 25.88 31.67
C SER A 277 54.10 26.92 32.00
N TYR A 278 54.60 27.67 30.99
CA TYR A 278 55.59 28.74 31.14
C TYR A 278 55.04 30.16 30.90
N ALA A 279 53.71 30.32 30.85
CA ALA A 279 53.02 31.62 30.85
C ALA A 279 52.25 31.85 32.16
#